data_AF-A0A3N6I327-F1
#
_entry.id   AF-A0A3N6I327-F1
#
_cell.length_a   1.000
_cell.length_b   1.000
_cell.length_c   1.000
_cell.angle_alpha   90.00
_cell.angle_beta   90.00
_cell.angle_gamma   90.00
#
_symmetry.space_group_name_H-M   'P 1'
#
loop_
_entity.id
_entity.type
_entity.pdbx_description
1 polymer ?
#
loop_
_entity_poly.entity_id
_entity_poly.type
_entity_poly.pdbx_seq_one_letter_code
_entity_poly.pdbx_strand_id
1 'polypeptide(L)'
;MEHITLLLAIVIVTALVFDFTNGFHDTANAMATTISTGALRPKTAVAMSAVLNLVGAFLSVEVAKTISGGIINEDGLRTEVIFAALVGAILWNLLTWLVGLPSSSSHALFGGLIGAAVMSAGWSSVNGGTVVTKVLLPAVAAPIVAGLAALLATRLTYRIGGKVRDEAQQKATAKGYRAGQIASAGLVSLAHGTNDAQKTMGIITLALVTGGVLHPGSNPPVWVIVAAGTAIALGTYLGGWRIIRTMGSGLTDLKPPQGFAAQTSAATVILASSHLGFSLSTTQSCSGAVMGAGLGRQGGVVRWSTATRMFVAWGLTLPAAGLVGAGAELLTKQGTWGVVVVAALLVLGSGAIWLVSRRKPVGHDDVAPSDGDAEPAGVVTTAIAAVSPPPTAAAAQAPAQNLMTTIPAPAGTTQDPARPATV
;
A
#
# COMPACT_ATOMS: atom_id res chain seq x y z
N MET A 1 25.99 22.39 24.24
CA MET A 1 24.74 21.61 24.09
C MET A 1 23.69 22.59 23.62
N GLU A 2 23.49 22.69 22.32
CA GLU A 2 22.54 23.65 21.74
C GLU A 2 21.10 23.31 22.20
N HIS A 3 20.33 24.33 22.56
CA HIS A 3 19.04 24.16 23.21
C HIS A 3 18.00 23.63 22.22
N ILE A 4 17.55 22.38 22.41
CA ILE A 4 16.33 21.88 21.77
C ILE A 4 15.18 22.79 22.20
N THR A 5 14.60 23.53 21.25
CA THR A 5 13.44 24.38 21.54
C THR A 5 12.25 23.51 21.94
N LEU A 6 11.33 24.05 22.74
CA LEU A 6 10.12 23.34 23.14
C LEU A 6 9.34 22.83 21.91
N LEU A 7 9.26 23.63 20.85
CA LEU A 7 8.61 23.26 19.60
C LEU A 7 9.30 22.08 18.91
N LEU A 8 10.63 22.09 18.83
CA LEU A 8 11.39 20.98 18.26
C LEU A 8 11.17 19.68 19.03
N ALA A 9 11.14 19.74 20.36
CA ALA A 9 10.80 18.59 21.20
C ALA A 9 9.38 18.07 20.90
N ILE A 10 8.39 18.96 20.75
CA ILE A 10 7.02 18.60 20.38
C ILE A 10 6.98 17.93 19.00
N VAL A 11 7.73 18.43 18.02
CA VAL A 11 7.80 17.82 16.68
C VAL A 11 8.42 16.43 16.73
N ILE A 12 9.49 16.24 17.49
CA ILE A 12 10.11 14.92 17.68
C ILE A 12 9.11 13.95 18.29
N VAL A 13 8.41 14.34 19.36
CA VAL A 13 7.38 13.50 19.99
C VAL A 13 6.25 13.20 19.00
N THR A 14 5.81 14.19 18.24
CA THR A 14 4.75 14.02 17.23
C THR A 14 5.18 13.07 16.12
N ALA A 15 6.44 13.13 15.67
CA ALA A 15 7.00 12.22 14.68
C ALA A 15 7.05 10.78 15.22
N LEU A 16 7.43 10.59 16.49
CA LEU A 16 7.41 9.27 17.14
C LEU A 16 5.98 8.74 17.31
N VAL A 17 5.01 9.62 17.62
CA VAL A 17 3.58 9.25 17.62
C VAL A 17 3.16 8.84 16.21
N PHE A 18 3.54 9.59 15.17
CA PHE A 18 3.28 9.18 13.79
C PHE A 18 3.85 7.79 13.49
N ASP A 19 5.09 7.52 13.86
CA ASP A 19 5.75 6.23 13.61
C ASP A 19 5.09 5.07 14.36
N PHE A 20 4.70 5.31 15.61
CA PHE A 20 3.88 4.39 16.37
C PHE A 20 2.54 4.15 15.69
N THR A 21 1.89 5.20 15.19
CA THR A 21 0.63 5.05 14.46
C THR A 21 0.81 4.27 13.16
N ASN A 22 1.94 4.48 12.49
CA ASN A 22 2.30 3.78 11.28
C ASN A 22 2.52 2.27 11.56
N GLY A 23 3.29 1.94 12.59
CA GLY A 23 3.54 0.56 12.99
C GLY A 23 2.24 -0.22 13.26
N PHE A 24 1.30 0.38 14.01
CA PHE A 24 0.01 -0.25 14.27
C PHE A 24 -0.78 -0.43 12.97
N HIS A 25 -0.80 0.60 12.11
CA HIS A 25 -1.60 0.63 10.88
C HIS A 25 -1.12 -0.42 9.87
N ASP A 26 0.21 -0.51 9.69
CA ASP A 26 0.84 -1.32 8.65
C ASP A 26 1.25 -2.72 9.12
N THR A 27 0.94 -3.08 10.37
CA THR A 27 1.04 -4.48 10.86
C THR A 27 0.29 -5.45 9.95
N ALA A 28 -0.83 -5.01 9.39
CA ALA A 28 -1.65 -5.81 8.46
C ALA A 28 -0.87 -6.24 7.20
N ASN A 29 0.02 -5.39 6.70
CA ASN A 29 0.78 -5.65 5.48
C ASN A 29 1.66 -6.90 5.61
N ALA A 30 2.27 -7.09 6.79
CA ALA A 30 3.12 -8.23 7.05
C ALA A 30 2.33 -9.46 7.55
N MET A 31 1.35 -9.24 8.46
CA MET A 31 0.78 -10.33 9.27
C MET A 31 -0.60 -10.79 8.87
N ALA A 32 -1.41 -10.00 8.15
CA ALA A 32 -2.78 -10.39 7.82
C ALA A 32 -2.83 -11.70 7.04
N THR A 33 -1.97 -11.87 6.04
CA THR A 33 -1.84 -13.09 5.24
C THR A 33 -1.41 -14.30 6.07
N THR A 34 -0.47 -14.12 7.01
CA THR A 34 0.02 -15.23 7.86
C THR A 34 -1.00 -15.66 8.90
N ILE A 35 -1.81 -14.71 9.37
CA ILE A 35 -2.91 -14.96 10.31
C ILE A 35 -4.06 -15.65 9.58
N SER A 36 -4.48 -15.13 8.42
CA SER A 36 -5.63 -15.67 7.67
C SER A 36 -5.39 -17.06 7.10
N THR A 37 -4.15 -17.41 6.74
CA THR A 37 -3.80 -18.78 6.32
C THR A 37 -3.62 -19.76 7.49
N GLY A 38 -3.69 -19.30 8.75
CA GLY A 38 -3.44 -20.13 9.94
C GLY A 38 -1.97 -20.51 10.15
N ALA A 39 -1.03 -19.82 9.49
CA ALA A 39 0.40 -20.08 9.63
C ALA A 39 0.95 -19.61 11.00
N LEU A 40 0.43 -18.52 11.57
CA LEU A 40 0.71 -18.10 12.94
C LEU A 40 -0.56 -17.65 13.66
N ARG A 41 -0.54 -17.77 14.99
CA ARG A 41 -1.57 -17.15 15.84
C ARG A 41 -1.39 -15.63 15.85
N PRO A 42 -2.48 -14.84 15.95
CA PRO A 42 -2.44 -13.38 15.88
C PRO A 42 -1.38 -12.72 16.78
N LYS A 43 -1.36 -13.05 18.08
CA LYS A 43 -0.40 -12.46 19.04
C LYS A 43 1.07 -12.83 18.74
N THR A 44 1.31 -14.07 18.31
CA THR A 44 2.66 -14.53 17.94
C THR A 44 3.14 -13.83 16.67
N ALA A 45 2.23 -13.63 15.70
CA ALA A 45 2.52 -12.94 14.45
C ALA A 45 2.95 -11.48 14.70
N VAL A 46 2.17 -10.70 15.46
CA VAL A 46 2.50 -9.30 15.75
C VAL A 46 3.76 -9.15 16.62
N ALA A 47 4.01 -10.09 17.55
CA ALA A 47 5.24 -10.10 18.35
C ALA A 47 6.49 -10.33 17.49
N MET A 48 6.45 -11.32 16.59
CA MET A 48 7.54 -11.56 15.63
C MET A 48 7.75 -10.34 14.73
N SER A 49 6.66 -9.74 14.24
CA SER A 49 6.72 -8.56 13.38
C SER A 49 7.34 -7.36 14.09
N ALA A 50 6.96 -7.10 15.35
CA ALA A 50 7.52 -6.00 16.14
C ALA A 50 9.04 -6.12 16.32
N VAL A 51 9.54 -7.31 16.67
CA VAL A 51 10.99 -7.55 16.82
C VAL A 51 11.72 -7.33 15.49
N LEU A 52 11.17 -7.85 14.39
CA LEU A 52 11.80 -7.71 13.08
C LEU A 52 11.71 -6.29 12.53
N ASN A 53 10.64 -5.54 12.82
CA ASN A 53 10.55 -4.11 12.50
C ASN A 53 11.64 -3.32 13.25
N LEU A 54 11.85 -3.61 14.53
CA LEU A 54 12.93 -3.00 15.31
C LEU A 54 14.30 -3.30 14.70
N VAL A 55 14.58 -4.56 14.37
CA VAL A 55 15.85 -4.94 13.72
C VAL A 55 16.00 -4.26 12.36
N GLY A 56 14.93 -4.23 11.55
CA GLY A 56 14.92 -3.60 10.23
C GLY A 56 15.29 -2.11 10.27
N ALA A 57 14.89 -1.40 11.33
CA ALA A 57 15.21 0.01 11.52
C ALA A 57 16.73 0.29 11.54
N PHE A 58 17.56 -0.68 11.93
CA PHE A 58 19.02 -0.53 11.98
C PHE A 58 19.73 -0.93 10.68
N LEU A 59 19.01 -1.42 9.67
CA LEU A 59 19.65 -1.99 8.47
C LEU A 59 20.01 -0.95 7.40
N SER A 60 19.41 0.24 7.41
CA SER A 60 19.67 1.27 6.40
C SER A 60 19.23 2.65 6.88
N VAL A 61 19.77 3.69 6.24
CA VAL A 61 19.43 5.11 6.45
C VAL A 61 19.18 5.87 5.13
N GLU A 62 19.15 5.17 3.99
CA GLU A 62 19.03 5.78 2.65
C GLU A 62 17.67 6.44 2.36
N VAL A 63 16.58 5.85 2.85
CA VAL A 63 15.24 6.45 2.75
C VAL A 63 15.15 7.69 3.64
N ALA A 64 15.78 7.65 4.82
CA ALA A 64 15.82 8.80 5.73
C ALA A 64 16.51 10.01 5.07
N LYS A 65 17.66 9.79 4.41
CA LYS A 65 18.38 10.83 3.64
C LYS A 65 17.53 11.43 2.52
N THR A 66 16.78 10.58 1.81
CA THR A 66 15.91 11.03 0.72
C THR A 66 14.78 11.94 1.23
N ILE A 67 14.25 11.64 2.42
CA ILE A 67 13.19 12.43 3.04
C ILE A 67 13.73 13.74 3.62
N SER A 68 14.90 13.72 4.26
CA SER A 68 15.46 14.91 4.86
C SER A 68 15.93 15.93 3.82
N GLY A 69 16.54 15.52 2.70
CA GLY A 69 17.17 16.45 1.75
C GLY A 69 16.66 16.44 0.31
N GLY A 70 15.64 15.64 -0.03
CA GLY A 70 15.23 15.46 -1.44
C GLY A 70 13.93 16.15 -1.87
N ILE A 71 12.98 16.34 -0.93
CA ILE A 71 11.57 16.57 -1.28
C ILE A 71 11.13 18.01 -1.07
N ILE A 72 11.54 18.63 0.04
CA ILE A 72 11.29 20.05 0.32
C ILE A 72 12.61 20.79 0.33
N ASN A 73 12.59 22.02 -0.18
CA ASN A 73 13.70 22.95 0.00
C ASN A 73 13.82 23.34 1.47
N GLU A 74 14.92 22.96 2.11
CA GLU A 74 15.18 23.20 3.53
C GLU A 74 15.32 24.71 3.85
N ASP A 75 15.72 25.50 2.86
CA ASP A 75 15.91 26.95 2.98
C ASP A 75 14.61 27.67 3.33
N GLY A 76 14.54 28.21 4.54
CA GLY A 76 13.37 28.95 5.04
C GLY A 76 12.23 28.07 5.54
N LEU A 77 12.41 26.74 5.60
CA LEU A 77 11.46 25.85 6.25
C LEU A 77 11.48 26.11 7.76
N ARG A 78 10.32 26.12 8.41
CA ARG A 78 10.20 26.30 9.86
C ARG A 78 9.76 25.00 10.52
N THR A 79 10.14 24.79 11.78
CA THR A 79 9.78 23.58 12.54
C THR A 79 8.25 23.42 12.66
N GLU A 80 7.51 24.52 12.66
CA GLU A 80 6.04 24.58 12.61
C GLU A 80 5.43 23.89 11.38
N VAL A 81 6.11 23.98 10.23
CA VAL A 81 5.63 23.38 8.97
C VAL A 81 5.68 21.86 9.07
N ILE A 82 6.76 21.34 9.66
CA ILE A 82 6.94 19.91 9.90
C ILE A 82 5.90 19.41 10.92
N PHE A 83 5.63 20.21 11.96
CA PHE A 83 4.56 19.91 12.91
C PHE A 83 3.19 19.79 12.22
N ALA A 84 2.82 20.79 11.41
CA ALA A 84 1.57 20.80 10.65
C ALA A 84 1.45 19.61 9.69
N ALA A 85 2.54 19.26 9.00
CA ALA A 85 2.61 18.10 8.12
C ALA A 85 2.30 16.79 8.86
N LEU A 86 2.94 16.58 10.02
CA LEU A 86 2.73 15.40 10.85
C LEU A 86 1.29 15.30 11.38
N VAL A 87 0.68 16.42 11.77
CA VAL A 87 -0.73 16.46 12.20
C VAL A 87 -1.64 15.96 11.08
N GLY A 88 -1.44 16.43 9.85
CA GLY A 88 -2.19 15.97 8.69
C GLY A 88 -2.04 14.48 8.43
N ALA A 89 -0.81 13.96 8.51
CA ALA A 89 -0.52 12.56 8.32
C ALA A 89 -1.14 11.66 9.41
N ILE A 90 -1.01 12.04 10.70
CA ILE A 90 -1.54 11.28 11.83
C ILE A 90 -3.07 11.22 11.79
N LEU A 91 -3.74 12.37 11.61
CA LEU A 91 -5.20 12.42 11.60
C LEU A 91 -5.77 11.60 10.44
N TRP A 92 -5.13 11.65 9.27
CA TRP A 92 -5.52 10.82 8.14
C TRP A 92 -5.34 9.33 8.42
N ASN A 93 -4.17 8.92 8.93
CA ASN A 93 -3.89 7.52 9.27
C ASN A 93 -4.86 6.96 10.33
N LEU A 94 -5.22 7.76 11.34
CA LEU A 94 -6.20 7.36 12.35
C LEU A 94 -7.61 7.25 11.77
N LEU A 95 -7.98 8.15 10.86
CA LEU A 95 -9.27 8.11 10.19
C LEU A 95 -9.42 6.85 9.32
N THR A 96 -8.42 6.55 8.49
CA THR A 96 -8.43 5.36 7.63
C THR A 96 -8.42 4.07 8.45
N TRP A 97 -7.68 4.04 9.56
CA TRP A 97 -7.75 2.94 10.52
C TRP A 97 -9.15 2.75 11.12
N LEU A 98 -9.82 3.84 11.52
CA LEU A 98 -11.15 3.77 12.11
C LEU A 98 -12.14 3.06 11.19
N VAL A 99 -12.09 3.41 9.90
CA VAL A 99 -12.92 2.80 8.85
C VAL A 99 -12.37 1.47 8.34
N GLY A 100 -11.20 1.04 8.80
CA GLY A 100 -10.57 -0.24 8.42
C GLY A 100 -10.10 -0.27 6.96
N LEU A 101 -9.80 0.89 6.37
CA LEU A 101 -9.29 0.99 5.00
C LEU A 101 -7.76 0.94 5.01
N PRO A 102 -7.13 0.00 4.27
CA PRO A 102 -5.68 -0.04 4.15
C PRO A 102 -5.18 1.12 3.29
N SER A 103 -4.78 2.22 3.94
CA SER A 103 -4.11 3.36 3.33
C SER A 103 -2.58 3.27 3.42
N SER A 104 -1.89 4.17 2.73
CA SER A 104 -0.44 4.28 2.78
C SER A 104 0.00 5.41 3.70
N SER A 105 0.65 5.07 4.82
CA SER A 105 1.25 6.07 5.72
C SER A 105 2.32 6.91 5.04
N SER A 106 3.09 6.33 4.10
CA SER A 106 4.05 7.07 3.28
C SER A 106 3.39 8.23 2.52
N HIS A 107 2.25 7.97 1.87
CA HIS A 107 1.52 8.99 1.13
C HIS A 107 0.83 9.99 2.04
N ALA A 108 0.38 9.57 3.23
CA ALA A 108 -0.16 10.49 4.23
C ALA A 108 0.91 11.47 4.70
N LEU A 109 2.12 10.96 4.98
CA LEU A 109 3.27 11.77 5.36
C LEU A 109 3.66 12.75 4.24
N PHE A 110 3.86 12.27 3.02
CA PHE A 110 4.21 13.13 1.89
C PHE A 110 3.11 14.13 1.55
N GLY A 111 1.85 13.70 1.62
CA GLY A 111 0.69 14.57 1.45
C GLY A 111 0.73 15.72 2.44
N GLY A 112 0.78 15.41 3.74
CA GLY A 112 0.87 16.41 4.81
C GLY A 112 2.06 17.35 4.64
N LEU A 113 3.22 16.80 4.27
CA LEU A 113 4.47 17.53 4.06
C LEU A 113 4.40 18.50 2.87
N ILE A 114 3.92 18.03 1.72
CA ILE A 114 3.68 18.83 0.52
C ILE A 114 2.64 19.92 0.82
N GLY A 115 1.52 19.56 1.44
CA GLY A 115 0.44 20.49 1.74
C GLY A 115 0.88 21.63 2.68
N ALA A 116 1.58 21.29 3.77
CA ALA A 116 2.12 22.28 4.69
C ALA A 116 3.19 23.16 4.02
N ALA A 117 4.12 22.58 3.25
CA ALA A 117 5.15 23.34 2.54
C ALA A 117 4.56 24.32 1.52
N VAL A 118 3.60 23.86 0.70
CA VAL A 118 2.89 24.72 -0.26
C VAL A 118 2.13 25.83 0.44
N MET A 119 1.50 25.55 1.58
CA MET A 119 0.81 26.57 2.37
C MET A 119 1.77 27.61 2.98
N SER A 120 2.96 27.18 3.40
CA SER A 120 3.96 28.05 4.04
C SER A 120 4.72 28.92 3.02
N ALA A 121 5.13 28.34 1.90
CA ALA A 121 6.12 28.94 1.00
C ALA A 121 5.77 28.80 -0.50
N GLY A 122 4.57 28.33 -0.82
CA GLY A 122 4.10 28.17 -2.20
C GLY A 122 4.68 26.93 -2.90
N TRP A 123 4.27 26.72 -4.15
CA TRP A 123 4.66 25.54 -4.95
C TRP A 123 6.16 25.41 -5.21
N SER A 124 6.90 26.52 -5.19
CA SER A 124 8.37 26.52 -5.36
C SER A 124 9.12 25.87 -4.21
N SER A 125 8.48 25.65 -3.06
CA SER A 125 9.08 24.96 -1.91
C SER A 125 9.21 23.45 -2.10
N VAL A 126 8.47 22.88 -3.06
CA VAL A 126 8.42 21.43 -3.30
C VAL A 126 9.19 21.08 -4.55
N ASN A 127 10.12 20.13 -4.44
CA ASN A 127 10.81 19.60 -5.60
C ASN A 127 9.88 18.62 -6.36
N GLY A 128 9.10 19.16 -7.29
CA GLY A 128 8.16 18.37 -8.09
C GLY A 128 8.81 17.19 -8.82
N GLY A 129 10.04 17.37 -9.34
CA GLY A 129 10.79 16.29 -9.98
C GLY A 129 11.11 15.14 -9.03
N THR A 130 11.57 15.44 -7.82
CA THR A 130 11.80 14.42 -6.78
C THR A 130 10.49 13.77 -6.35
N VAL A 131 9.42 14.53 -6.14
CA VAL A 131 8.11 13.97 -5.77
C VAL A 131 7.62 12.97 -6.82
N VAL A 132 7.70 13.32 -8.11
CA VAL A 132 7.29 12.38 -9.16
C VAL A 132 8.18 11.14 -9.17
N THR A 133 9.50 11.30 -9.16
CA THR A 133 10.45 10.19 -9.38
C THR A 133 10.65 9.29 -8.16
N LYS A 134 10.62 9.85 -6.95
CA LYS A 134 10.91 9.13 -5.69
C LYS A 134 9.67 8.79 -4.86
N VAL A 135 8.51 9.38 -5.17
CA VAL A 135 7.25 9.13 -4.45
C VAL A 135 6.17 8.57 -5.39
N LEU A 136 5.72 9.34 -6.39
CA LEU A 136 4.56 8.94 -7.20
C LEU A 136 4.83 7.77 -8.14
N LEU A 137 5.98 7.75 -8.80
CA LEU A 137 6.34 6.68 -9.72
C LEU A 137 6.51 5.33 -8.97
N PRO A 138 7.26 5.26 -7.85
CA PRO A 138 7.27 4.06 -7.02
C PRO A 138 5.89 3.64 -6.51
N ALA A 139 5.02 4.59 -6.16
CA ALA A 139 3.66 4.28 -5.68
C ALA A 139 2.80 3.52 -6.69
N VAL A 140 2.94 3.83 -7.97
CA VAL A 140 2.22 3.15 -9.06
C VAL A 140 2.95 1.87 -9.48
N ALA A 141 4.28 1.95 -9.64
CA ALA A 141 5.07 0.83 -10.15
C ALA A 141 5.13 -0.35 -9.17
N ALA A 142 5.29 -0.07 -7.88
CA ALA A 142 5.49 -1.07 -6.85
C ALA A 142 4.37 -2.12 -6.72
N PRO A 143 3.07 -1.76 -6.58
CA PRO A 143 2.00 -2.74 -6.53
C PRO A 143 1.94 -3.61 -7.78
N ILE A 144 2.24 -3.05 -8.96
CA ILE A 144 2.23 -3.77 -10.24
C ILE A 144 3.38 -4.77 -10.29
N VAL A 145 4.61 -4.33 -9.98
CA VAL A 145 5.80 -5.19 -9.98
C VAL A 145 5.65 -6.31 -8.95
N ALA A 146 5.23 -5.98 -7.71
CA ALA A 146 5.01 -6.96 -6.66
C ALA A 146 3.89 -7.94 -7.02
N GLY A 147 2.80 -7.46 -7.64
CA GLY A 147 1.69 -8.28 -8.11
C GLY A 147 2.08 -9.22 -9.24
N LEU A 148 2.80 -8.75 -10.26
CA LEU A 148 3.29 -9.59 -11.35
C LEU A 148 4.28 -10.64 -10.85
N ALA A 149 5.22 -10.26 -9.99
CA ALA A 149 6.15 -11.20 -9.37
C ALA A 149 5.41 -12.28 -8.57
N ALA A 150 4.44 -11.90 -7.75
CA ALA A 150 3.66 -12.83 -6.93
C ALA A 150 2.78 -13.75 -7.79
N LEU A 151 2.21 -13.23 -8.89
CA LEU A 151 1.43 -14.00 -9.86
C LEU A 151 2.28 -15.08 -10.53
N LEU A 152 3.47 -14.71 -11.02
CA LEU A 152 4.40 -15.64 -11.67
C LEU A 152 4.92 -16.69 -10.67
N ALA A 153 5.33 -16.25 -9.47
CA ALA A 153 5.78 -17.13 -8.40
C ALA A 153 4.69 -18.12 -7.98
N THR A 154 3.45 -17.67 -7.88
CA THR A 154 2.30 -18.53 -7.57
C THR A 154 2.05 -19.55 -8.68
N ARG A 155 2.05 -19.13 -9.95
CA ARG A 155 1.88 -20.07 -11.07
C ARG A 155 2.97 -21.13 -11.09
N LEU A 156 4.22 -20.74 -10.84
CA LEU A 156 5.34 -21.67 -10.77
C LEU A 156 5.17 -22.67 -9.62
N THR A 157 4.83 -22.17 -8.43
CA THR A 157 4.57 -22.94 -7.22
C THR A 157 3.54 -24.04 -7.46
N TYR A 158 2.39 -23.71 -8.05
CA TYR A 158 1.33 -24.70 -8.32
C TYR A 158 1.64 -25.62 -9.50
N ARG A 159 2.37 -25.16 -10.53
CA ARG A 159 2.82 -26.01 -11.64
C ARG A 159 3.80 -27.09 -11.19
N ILE A 160 4.69 -26.77 -10.26
CA ILE A 160 5.64 -27.74 -9.69
C ILE A 160 4.90 -28.66 -8.70
N GLY A 161 4.07 -28.10 -7.82
CA GLY A 161 3.34 -28.84 -6.80
C GLY A 161 2.27 -29.80 -7.34
N GLY A 162 1.68 -29.51 -8.50
CA GLY A 162 0.66 -30.37 -9.13
C GLY A 162 1.16 -31.76 -9.56
N LYS A 163 2.47 -32.03 -9.47
CA LYS A 163 3.08 -33.33 -9.78
C LYS A 163 3.18 -34.27 -8.57
N VAL A 164 2.89 -33.79 -7.35
CA VAL A 164 3.02 -34.56 -6.11
C VAL A 164 1.73 -35.36 -5.85
N ARG A 165 1.79 -36.68 -6.06
CA ARG A 165 0.63 -37.58 -5.92
C ARG A 165 0.57 -38.34 -4.58
N ASP A 166 1.68 -38.44 -3.87
CA ASP A 166 1.78 -39.14 -2.58
C ASP A 166 1.30 -38.25 -1.42
N GLU A 167 0.40 -38.76 -0.59
CA GLU A 167 -0.14 -38.07 0.59
C GLU A 167 0.96 -37.67 1.61
N ALA A 168 1.97 -38.52 1.82
CA ALA A 168 3.06 -38.20 2.74
C ALA A 168 3.85 -36.99 2.23
N GLN A 169 4.09 -36.95 0.92
CA GLN A 169 4.80 -35.87 0.24
C GLN A 169 3.96 -34.58 0.16
N GLN A 170 2.64 -34.69 0.03
CA GLN A 170 1.72 -33.54 0.12
C GLN A 170 1.72 -32.90 1.51
N LYS A 171 1.68 -33.72 2.58
CA LYS A 171 1.79 -33.23 3.97
C LYS A 171 3.14 -32.54 4.23
N ALA A 172 4.23 -33.13 3.77
CA ALA A 172 5.57 -32.53 3.86
C ALA A 172 5.65 -31.19 3.12
N THR A 173 5.11 -31.13 1.90
CA THR A 173 5.05 -29.91 1.08
C THR A 173 4.23 -28.80 1.76
N ALA A 174 3.07 -29.14 2.32
CA ALA A 174 2.23 -28.18 3.05
C ALA A 174 2.96 -27.62 4.30
N LYS A 175 3.66 -28.48 5.05
CA LYS A 175 4.50 -28.05 6.18
C LYS A 175 5.63 -27.11 5.73
N GLY A 176 6.28 -27.44 4.61
CA GLY A 176 7.30 -26.61 3.98
C GLY A 176 6.79 -25.22 3.61
N TYR A 177 5.65 -25.13 2.91
CA TYR A 177 5.05 -23.83 2.58
C TYR A 177 4.60 -23.03 3.79
N ARG A 178 4.10 -23.69 4.84
CA ARG A 178 3.77 -23.01 6.10
C ARG A 178 5.02 -22.40 6.75
N ALA A 179 6.11 -23.15 6.83
CA ALA A 179 7.38 -22.64 7.35
C ALA A 179 7.96 -21.52 6.48
N GLY A 180 7.93 -21.70 5.15
CA GLY A 180 8.33 -20.69 4.18
C GLY A 180 7.52 -19.40 4.31
N GLN A 181 6.20 -19.51 4.47
CA GLN A 181 5.32 -18.36 4.69
C GLN A 181 5.69 -17.59 5.97
N ILE A 182 5.98 -18.30 7.06
CA ILE A 182 6.42 -17.66 8.32
C ILE A 182 7.72 -16.89 8.09
N ALA A 183 8.69 -17.50 7.40
CA ALA A 183 9.95 -16.86 7.07
C ALA A 183 9.76 -15.63 6.16
N SER A 184 8.94 -15.73 5.11
CA SER A 184 8.64 -14.60 4.23
C SER A 184 7.86 -13.49 4.93
N ALA A 185 6.95 -13.81 5.85
CA ALA A 185 6.28 -12.82 6.69
C ALA A 185 7.27 -12.08 7.59
N GLY A 186 8.28 -12.80 8.09
CA GLY A 186 9.41 -12.21 8.79
C GLY A 186 10.20 -11.25 7.90
N LEU A 187 10.50 -11.65 6.65
CA LEU A 187 11.16 -10.77 5.68
C LEU A 187 10.35 -9.52 5.34
N VAL A 188 9.02 -9.63 5.20
CA VAL A 188 8.16 -8.44 5.00
C VAL A 188 8.22 -7.51 6.22
N SER A 189 8.25 -8.06 7.44
CA SER A 189 8.41 -7.24 8.66
C SER A 189 9.77 -6.57 8.70
N LEU A 190 10.84 -7.30 8.40
CA LEU A 190 12.18 -6.73 8.32
C LEU A 190 12.22 -5.59 7.28
N ALA A 191 11.67 -5.83 6.09
CA ALA A 191 11.58 -4.86 5.01
C ALA A 191 10.75 -3.62 5.39
N HIS A 192 9.66 -3.83 6.14
CA HIS A 192 8.83 -2.75 6.67
C HIS A 192 9.63 -1.90 7.66
N GLY A 193 10.32 -2.49 8.64
CA GLY A 193 11.23 -1.75 9.53
C GLY A 193 12.31 -0.97 8.76
N THR A 194 12.94 -1.60 7.77
CA THR A 194 13.95 -0.96 6.92
C THR A 194 13.38 0.19 6.09
N ASN A 195 12.10 0.20 5.74
CA ASN A 195 11.52 1.26 4.90
C ASN A 195 10.83 2.35 5.73
N ASP A 196 9.99 1.96 6.69
CA ASP A 196 9.04 2.83 7.37
C ASP A 196 9.64 3.55 8.58
N ALA A 197 10.47 2.87 9.37
CA ALA A 197 11.16 3.53 10.48
C ALA A 197 12.05 4.67 9.95
N GLN A 198 12.67 4.46 8.78
CA GLN A 198 13.49 5.47 8.13
C GLN A 198 12.72 6.74 7.73
N LYS A 199 11.40 6.65 7.50
CA LYS A 199 10.61 7.83 7.17
C LYS A 199 10.55 8.79 8.34
N THR A 200 10.28 8.24 9.51
CA THR A 200 10.30 8.99 10.77
C THR A 200 11.71 9.49 11.09
N MET A 201 12.75 8.67 10.87
CA MET A 201 14.14 9.13 11.03
C MET A 201 14.44 10.33 10.13
N GLY A 202 14.00 10.31 8.87
CA GLY A 202 14.15 11.40 7.92
C GLY A 202 13.44 12.67 8.37
N ILE A 203 12.20 12.57 8.87
CA ILE A 203 11.44 13.72 9.37
C ILE A 203 12.04 14.31 10.65
N ILE A 204 12.47 13.47 11.60
CA ILE A 204 13.15 13.94 12.80
C ILE A 204 14.47 14.61 12.42
N THR A 205 15.24 14.03 11.50
CA THR A 205 16.50 14.61 11.02
C THR A 205 16.25 15.95 10.34
N LEU A 206 15.23 16.04 9.48
CA LEU A 206 14.80 17.30 8.88
C LEU A 206 14.45 18.34 9.95
N ALA A 207 13.69 17.96 10.97
CA ALA A 207 13.35 18.87 12.07
C ALA A 207 14.57 19.35 12.86
N LEU A 208 15.55 18.47 13.10
CA LEU A 208 16.82 18.82 13.75
C LEU A 208 17.67 19.75 12.90
N VAL A 209 17.71 19.55 11.58
CA VAL A 209 18.41 20.44 10.63
C VAL A 209 17.72 21.81 10.59
N THR A 210 16.40 21.83 10.40
CA THR A 210 15.59 23.05 10.42
C THR A 210 15.68 23.80 11.75
N GLY A 211 15.80 23.08 12.87
CA GLY A 211 15.99 23.64 14.21
C GLY A 211 17.42 24.11 14.51
N GLY A 212 18.36 23.98 13.57
CA GLY A 212 19.76 24.38 13.72
C GLY A 212 20.63 23.45 14.57
N VAL A 213 20.13 22.27 14.94
CA VAL A 213 20.84 21.29 15.79
C VAL A 213 21.77 20.37 14.98
N LEU A 214 21.43 20.13 13.70
CA LEU A 214 22.25 19.34 12.77
C LEU A 214 22.56 20.16 11.51
N HIS A 215 23.69 19.88 10.87
CA HIS A 215 24.00 20.46 9.56
C HIS A 215 23.18 19.77 8.46
N PRO A 216 22.78 20.50 7.40
CA PRO A 216 22.18 19.91 6.20
C PRO A 216 23.01 18.73 5.65
N GLY A 217 22.32 17.67 5.23
CA GLY A 217 22.97 16.44 4.74
C GLY A 217 23.52 15.50 5.83
N SER A 218 23.32 15.81 7.11
CA SER A 218 23.69 14.91 8.20
C SER A 218 22.90 13.60 8.17
N ASN A 219 23.55 12.50 8.55
CA ASN A 219 22.86 11.23 8.80
C ASN A 219 22.00 11.32 10.08
N PRO A 220 20.91 10.54 10.17
CA PRO A 220 20.14 10.43 11.40
C PRO A 220 21.03 9.94 12.55
N PRO A 221 21.08 10.66 13.68
CA PRO A 221 21.79 10.20 14.87
C PRO A 221 21.27 8.85 15.38
N VAL A 222 22.11 8.06 16.03
CA VAL A 222 21.74 6.73 16.54
C VAL A 222 20.52 6.76 17.46
N TRP A 223 20.37 7.79 18.29
CA TRP A 223 19.20 7.92 19.16
C TRP A 223 17.89 8.09 18.35
N VAL A 224 17.95 8.74 17.19
CA VAL A 224 16.80 8.87 16.28
C VAL A 224 16.43 7.51 15.71
N ILE A 225 17.43 6.71 15.32
CA ILE A 225 17.25 5.35 14.81
C ILE A 225 16.59 4.47 15.87
N VAL A 226 17.12 4.50 17.11
CA VAL A 226 16.59 3.73 18.25
C VAL A 226 15.17 4.18 18.59
N ALA A 227 14.90 5.48 18.64
CA ALA A 227 13.59 6.02 18.98
C ALA A 227 12.53 5.66 17.94
N ALA A 228 12.82 5.87 16.65
CA ALA A 228 11.92 5.49 15.55
C ALA A 228 11.70 3.98 15.52
N GLY A 229 12.77 3.18 15.54
CA GLY A 229 12.69 1.72 15.56
C GLY A 229 11.86 1.18 16.73
N THR A 230 11.97 1.81 17.91
CA THR A 230 11.16 1.44 19.08
C THR A 230 9.70 1.85 18.90
N ALA A 231 9.44 3.06 18.41
CA ALA A 231 8.08 3.57 18.21
C ALA A 231 7.30 2.70 17.20
N ILE A 232 7.87 2.41 16.03
CA ILE A 232 7.23 1.56 15.03
C ILE A 232 7.03 0.12 15.56
N ALA A 233 7.99 -0.43 16.31
CA ALA A 233 7.89 -1.77 16.88
C ALA A 233 6.78 -1.86 17.94
N LEU A 234 6.66 -0.87 18.82
CA LEU A 234 5.59 -0.79 19.82
C LEU A 234 4.22 -0.65 19.17
N GLY A 235 4.10 0.20 18.15
CA GLY A 235 2.88 0.32 17.34
C GLY A 235 2.52 -1.02 16.72
N THR A 236 3.50 -1.69 16.10
CA THR A 236 3.32 -3.00 15.48
C THR A 236 2.82 -4.06 16.46
N TYR A 237 3.36 -4.06 17.67
CA TYR A 237 2.99 -5.03 18.70
C TYR A 237 1.53 -4.90 19.13
N LEU A 238 1.00 -3.67 19.22
CA LEU A 238 -0.42 -3.42 19.49
C LEU A 238 -1.33 -3.87 18.35
N GLY A 239 -0.78 -3.87 17.14
CA GLY A 239 -1.39 -4.34 15.92
C GLY A 239 -2.33 -3.33 15.27
N GLY A 240 -3.14 -3.78 14.33
CA GLY A 240 -4.07 -2.93 13.58
C GLY A 240 -5.32 -3.71 13.26
N TRP A 241 -5.94 -4.33 14.26
CA TRP A 241 -6.92 -5.43 14.10
C TRP A 241 -8.04 -5.14 13.09
N ARG A 242 -8.52 -3.89 13.03
CA ARG A 242 -9.49 -3.43 12.01
C ARG A 242 -8.98 -3.64 10.58
N ILE A 243 -7.75 -3.24 10.29
CA ILE A 243 -7.12 -3.35 8.97
C ILE A 243 -6.67 -4.78 8.72
N ILE A 244 -6.15 -5.47 9.74
CA ILE A 244 -5.79 -6.91 9.64
C ILE A 244 -7.01 -7.72 9.19
N ARG A 245 -8.18 -7.45 9.75
CA ARG A 245 -9.43 -8.10 9.36
C ARG A 245 -9.78 -7.82 7.89
N THR A 246 -9.68 -6.56 7.46
CA THR A 246 -9.93 -6.18 6.06
C THR A 246 -8.95 -6.85 5.09
N MET A 247 -7.66 -6.88 5.43
CA MET A 247 -6.60 -7.42 4.57
C MET A 247 -6.51 -8.95 4.58
N GLY A 248 -6.94 -9.61 5.67
CA GLY A 248 -6.75 -11.05 5.87
C GLY A 248 -7.55 -11.93 4.92
N SER A 249 -8.86 -11.68 4.81
CA SER A 249 -9.78 -12.41 3.93
C SER A 249 -10.57 -11.50 2.98
N GLY A 250 -10.50 -10.18 3.16
CA GLY A 250 -11.30 -9.24 2.39
C GLY A 250 -10.85 -9.05 0.93
N LEU A 251 -9.63 -9.47 0.56
CA LEU A 251 -9.07 -9.26 -0.78
C LEU A 251 -9.04 -10.54 -1.63
N THR A 252 -8.54 -11.65 -1.06
CA THR A 252 -8.49 -12.96 -1.73
C THR A 252 -8.27 -14.08 -0.70
N ASP A 253 -8.80 -15.27 -0.98
CA ASP A 253 -8.61 -16.44 -0.12
C ASP A 253 -7.26 -17.10 -0.43
N LEU A 254 -6.27 -16.82 0.41
CA LEU A 254 -4.91 -17.33 0.25
C LEU A 254 -4.69 -18.65 1.00
N LYS A 255 -3.99 -19.57 0.34
CA LYS A 255 -3.35 -20.72 0.98
C LYS A 255 -1.87 -20.42 1.27
N PRO A 256 -1.20 -21.16 2.19
CA PRO A 256 0.20 -20.92 2.52
C PRO A 256 1.18 -20.81 1.34
N PRO A 257 1.05 -21.58 0.23
CA PRO A 257 1.92 -21.41 -0.93
C PRO A 257 1.76 -20.04 -1.61
N GLN A 258 0.53 -19.51 -1.68
CA GLN A 258 0.27 -18.18 -2.22
C GLN A 258 0.73 -17.09 -1.25
N GLY A 259 0.53 -17.30 0.06
CA GLY A 259 1.02 -16.40 1.10
C GLY A 259 2.54 -16.25 1.05
N PHE A 260 3.26 -17.37 0.90
CA PHE A 260 4.71 -17.38 0.71
C PHE A 260 5.13 -16.61 -0.55
N ALA A 261 4.48 -16.87 -1.68
CA ALA A 261 4.76 -16.16 -2.94
C ALA A 261 4.52 -14.65 -2.81
N ALA A 262 3.35 -14.24 -2.28
CA ALA A 262 2.98 -12.84 -2.09
C ALA A 262 3.98 -12.10 -1.17
N GLN A 263 4.27 -12.67 0.00
CA GLN A 263 5.15 -12.03 0.98
C GLN A 263 6.59 -11.95 0.49
N THR A 264 7.09 -13.00 -0.18
CA THR A 264 8.44 -12.96 -0.76
C THR A 264 8.53 -11.89 -1.85
N SER A 265 7.56 -11.81 -2.75
CA SER A 265 7.53 -10.77 -3.79
C SER A 265 7.42 -9.36 -3.21
N ALA A 266 6.56 -9.16 -2.21
CA ALA A 266 6.43 -7.87 -1.54
C ALA A 266 7.72 -7.47 -0.81
N ALA A 267 8.31 -8.38 -0.02
CA ALA A 267 9.56 -8.14 0.69
C ALA A 267 10.70 -7.76 -0.27
N THR A 268 10.85 -8.49 -1.39
CA THR A 268 11.87 -8.18 -2.40
C THR A 268 11.69 -6.80 -2.98
N VAL A 269 10.46 -6.42 -3.36
CA VAL A 269 10.19 -5.09 -3.93
C VAL A 269 10.45 -3.98 -2.90
N ILE A 270 10.02 -4.17 -1.64
CA ILE A 270 10.24 -3.19 -0.58
C ILE A 270 11.73 -3.04 -0.28
N LEU A 271 12.49 -4.12 -0.13
CA LEU A 271 13.93 -4.08 0.15
C LEU A 271 14.72 -3.46 -1.01
N ALA A 272 14.43 -3.87 -2.24
CA ALA A 272 15.08 -3.30 -3.44
C ALA A 272 14.82 -1.80 -3.55
N SER A 273 13.58 -1.37 -3.33
CA SER A 273 13.22 0.06 -3.30
C SER A 273 13.94 0.82 -2.19
N SER A 274 13.98 0.25 -0.98
CA SER A 274 14.64 0.87 0.18
C SER A 274 16.14 1.04 -0.06
N HIS A 275 16.79 0.07 -0.71
CA HIS A 275 18.20 0.16 -1.07
C HIS A 275 18.49 1.25 -2.11
N LEU A 276 17.52 1.57 -2.97
CA LEU A 276 17.61 2.70 -3.92
C LEU A 276 17.23 4.05 -3.29
N GLY A 277 16.92 4.07 -1.99
CA GLY A 277 16.43 5.25 -1.27
C GLY A 277 15.02 5.69 -1.69
N PHE A 278 14.27 4.86 -2.43
CA PHE A 278 12.91 5.19 -2.84
C PHE A 278 11.94 4.94 -1.69
N SER A 279 11.18 5.98 -1.33
CA SER A 279 10.17 5.90 -0.27
C SER A 279 8.85 5.34 -0.81
N LEU A 280 8.83 4.02 -0.91
CA LEU A 280 7.70 3.24 -1.39
C LEU A 280 6.60 3.06 -0.32
N SER A 281 5.40 2.71 -0.77
CA SER A 281 4.28 2.30 0.07
C SER A 281 4.27 0.79 0.28
N THR A 282 4.55 0.35 1.51
CA THR A 282 4.50 -1.08 1.88
C THR A 282 3.09 -1.64 1.72
N THR A 283 2.05 -0.86 2.07
CA THR A 283 0.64 -1.23 1.88
C THR A 283 0.33 -1.53 0.42
N GLN A 284 0.76 -0.68 -0.51
CA GLN A 284 0.51 -0.88 -1.94
C GLN A 284 1.25 -2.11 -2.46
N SER A 285 2.54 -2.25 -2.14
CA SER A 285 3.34 -3.43 -2.54
C SER A 285 2.76 -4.74 -2.03
N CYS A 286 2.42 -4.81 -0.74
CA CYS A 286 1.87 -6.02 -0.14
C CYS A 286 0.49 -6.34 -0.71
N SER A 287 -0.37 -5.33 -0.86
CA SER A 287 -1.70 -5.51 -1.47
C SER A 287 -1.61 -5.97 -2.93
N GLY A 288 -0.71 -5.35 -3.70
CA GLY A 288 -0.39 -5.74 -5.09
C GLY A 288 0.04 -7.21 -5.17
N ALA A 289 0.99 -7.61 -4.32
CA ALA A 289 1.47 -8.98 -4.25
C ALA A 289 0.37 -9.98 -3.85
N VAL A 290 -0.49 -9.62 -2.89
CA VAL A 290 -1.64 -10.45 -2.47
C VAL A 290 -2.62 -10.63 -3.62
N MET A 291 -3.00 -9.57 -4.33
CA MET A 291 -3.86 -9.65 -5.52
C MET A 291 -3.22 -10.52 -6.61
N GLY A 292 -1.94 -10.32 -6.87
CA GLY A 292 -1.18 -11.10 -7.84
C GLY A 292 -1.15 -12.59 -7.51
N ALA A 293 -0.90 -12.94 -6.25
CA ALA A 293 -0.93 -14.32 -5.78
C ALA A 293 -2.34 -14.94 -5.83
N GLY A 294 -3.39 -14.13 -5.62
CA GLY A 294 -4.78 -14.53 -5.85
C GLY A 294 -5.02 -14.93 -7.31
N LEU A 295 -4.66 -14.06 -8.26
CA LEU A 295 -4.80 -14.28 -9.72
C LEU A 295 -3.89 -15.39 -10.27
N GLY A 296 -2.78 -15.68 -9.58
CA GLY A 296 -1.83 -16.71 -9.99
C GLY A 296 -2.33 -18.14 -9.82
N ARG A 297 -3.36 -18.38 -8.99
CA ARG A 297 -3.95 -19.71 -8.76
C ARG A 297 -5.09 -19.96 -9.73
N GLN A 298 -5.17 -21.16 -10.32
CA GLN A 298 -6.33 -21.57 -11.11
C GLN A 298 -7.59 -21.55 -10.23
N GLY A 299 -8.62 -20.83 -10.70
CA GLY A 299 -9.86 -20.59 -9.93
C GLY A 299 -9.68 -19.69 -8.70
N GLY A 300 -8.59 -18.91 -8.62
CA GLY A 300 -8.40 -17.90 -7.58
C GLY A 300 -9.37 -16.73 -7.76
N VAL A 301 -9.92 -16.24 -6.65
CA VAL A 301 -10.87 -15.13 -6.63
C VAL A 301 -10.22 -13.90 -5.99
N VAL A 302 -10.31 -12.75 -6.65
CA VAL A 302 -9.99 -11.45 -6.08
C VAL A 302 -11.29 -10.67 -5.91
N ARG A 303 -11.53 -10.16 -4.70
CA ARG A 303 -12.72 -9.36 -4.40
C ARG A 303 -12.50 -7.92 -4.88
N TRP A 304 -12.89 -7.67 -6.13
CA TRP A 304 -12.67 -6.38 -6.80
C TRP A 304 -13.34 -5.19 -6.09
N SER A 305 -14.46 -5.39 -5.40
CA SER A 305 -15.08 -4.35 -4.56
C SER A 305 -14.09 -3.79 -3.53
N THR A 306 -13.42 -4.68 -2.78
CA THR A 306 -12.39 -4.31 -1.81
C THR A 306 -11.19 -3.66 -2.49
N ALA A 307 -10.70 -4.25 -3.59
CA ALA A 307 -9.56 -3.71 -4.34
C ALA A 307 -9.84 -2.27 -4.84
N THR A 308 -11.02 -2.01 -5.41
CA THR A 308 -11.42 -0.67 -5.87
C THR A 308 -11.48 0.32 -4.72
N ARG A 309 -12.06 -0.05 -3.57
CA ARG A 309 -12.05 0.81 -2.37
C ARG A 309 -10.64 1.16 -1.91
N MET A 310 -9.71 0.21 -1.99
CA MET A 310 -8.29 0.43 -1.68
C MET A 310 -7.64 1.40 -2.67
N PHE A 311 -7.82 1.21 -3.99
CA PHE A 311 -7.28 2.12 -5.00
C PHE A 311 -7.79 3.56 -4.82
N VAL A 312 -9.08 3.73 -4.51
CA VAL A 312 -9.66 5.04 -4.20
C VAL A 312 -9.00 5.64 -2.96
N ALA A 313 -8.87 4.86 -1.87
CA ALA A 313 -8.20 5.32 -0.66
C ALA A 313 -6.75 5.71 -0.92
N TRP A 314 -6.02 4.96 -1.75
CA TRP A 314 -4.64 5.26 -2.12
C TRP A 314 -4.51 6.58 -2.89
N GLY A 315 -5.38 6.82 -3.87
CA GLY A 315 -5.42 8.07 -4.62
C GLY A 315 -5.83 9.28 -3.76
N LEU A 316 -6.73 9.08 -2.80
CA LEU A 316 -7.23 10.13 -1.90
C LEU A 316 -6.25 10.48 -0.77
N THR A 317 -5.38 9.54 -0.38
CA THR A 317 -4.56 9.69 0.83
C THR A 317 -3.63 10.91 0.77
N LEU A 318 -2.90 11.07 -0.34
CA LEU A 318 -1.98 12.19 -0.51
C LEU A 318 -2.71 13.55 -0.48
N PRO A 319 -3.74 13.81 -1.31
CA PRO A 319 -4.43 15.09 -1.29
C PRO A 319 -5.16 15.35 0.03
N ALA A 320 -5.79 14.34 0.63
CA ALA A 320 -6.53 14.55 1.88
C ALA A 320 -5.60 14.88 3.05
N ALA A 321 -4.49 14.13 3.22
CA ALA A 321 -3.49 14.47 4.24
C ALA A 321 -2.84 15.83 3.96
N GLY A 322 -2.62 16.19 2.69
CA GLY A 322 -2.12 17.50 2.30
C GLY A 322 -3.06 18.65 2.60
N LEU A 323 -4.37 18.48 2.42
CA LEU A 323 -5.35 19.49 2.81
C LEU A 323 -5.37 19.72 4.32
N VAL A 324 -5.28 18.65 5.11
CA VAL A 324 -5.22 18.77 6.58
C VAL A 324 -3.89 19.41 7.00
N GLY A 325 -2.77 19.03 6.40
CA GLY A 325 -1.45 19.63 6.65
C GLY A 325 -1.40 21.12 6.29
N ALA A 326 -1.97 21.50 5.15
CA ALA A 326 -2.11 22.89 4.74
C ALA A 326 -3.02 23.68 5.71
N GLY A 327 -4.15 23.10 6.13
CA GLY A 327 -5.04 23.72 7.12
C GLY A 327 -4.37 23.90 8.48
N ALA A 328 -3.56 22.93 8.92
CA ALA A 328 -2.75 23.07 10.13
C ALA A 328 -1.70 24.18 9.98
N GLU A 329 -1.00 24.25 8.83
CA GLU A 329 0.00 25.28 8.60
C GLU A 329 -0.58 26.70 8.52
N LEU A 330 -1.81 26.84 7.99
CA LEU A 330 -2.56 28.10 8.00
C LEU A 330 -2.72 28.66 9.43
N LEU A 331 -2.80 27.79 10.43
CA LEU A 331 -2.91 28.16 11.84
C LEU A 331 -1.54 28.37 12.48
N THR A 332 -0.60 27.43 12.32
CA THR A 332 0.74 27.52 12.94
C THR A 332 1.51 28.76 12.49
N LYS A 333 1.32 29.24 11.25
CA LYS A 333 1.94 30.47 10.75
C LYS A 333 1.49 31.74 11.47
N GLN A 334 0.38 31.69 12.22
CA GLN A 334 -0.13 32.82 13.02
C GLN A 334 0.61 32.99 14.35
N GLY A 335 1.61 32.16 14.63
CA GLY A 335 2.44 32.20 15.84
C GLY A 335 2.06 31.13 16.86
N THR A 336 2.55 31.29 18.09
CA THR A 336 2.49 30.26 19.14
C THR A 336 1.06 29.82 19.47
N TRP A 337 0.08 30.73 19.48
CA TRP A 337 -1.31 30.36 19.74
C TRP A 337 -1.86 29.41 18.68
N GLY A 338 -1.47 29.59 17.41
CA GLY A 338 -1.86 28.73 16.31
C GLY A 338 -1.27 27.32 16.45
N VAL A 339 -0.01 27.22 16.88
CA VAL A 339 0.63 25.94 17.21
C VAL A 339 -0.12 25.22 18.34
N VAL A 340 -0.49 25.93 19.40
CA VAL A 340 -1.25 25.36 20.52
C VAL A 340 -2.63 24.86 20.06
N VAL A 341 -3.33 25.63 19.21
CA VAL A 341 -4.61 25.20 18.64
C VAL A 341 -4.44 23.95 17.80
N VAL A 342 -3.43 23.88 16.93
CA VAL A 342 -3.15 22.69 16.11
C VAL A 342 -2.83 21.47 16.97
N ALA A 343 -2.04 21.64 18.04
CA ALA A 343 -1.77 20.57 19.00
C ALA A 343 -3.05 20.10 19.70
N ALA A 344 -3.92 21.02 20.11
CA ALA A 344 -5.22 20.68 20.70
C ALA A 344 -6.12 19.94 19.71
N LEU A 345 -6.18 20.39 18.45
CA LEU A 345 -6.94 19.72 17.39
C LEU A 345 -6.44 18.32 17.10
N LEU A 346 -5.11 18.10 17.11
CA LEU A 346 -4.54 16.76 17.00
C LEU A 346 -5.00 15.86 18.14
N VAL A 347 -4.85 16.31 19.39
CA VAL A 347 -5.23 15.52 20.58
C VAL A 347 -6.74 15.23 20.60
N LEU A 348 -7.57 16.24 20.37
CA LEU A 348 -9.03 16.10 20.35
C LEU A 348 -9.51 15.24 19.17
N GLY A 349 -8.92 15.42 17.99
CA GLY A 349 -9.22 14.62 16.81
C GLY A 349 -8.86 13.14 17.00
N SER A 350 -7.64 12.86 17.47
CA SER A 350 -7.20 11.51 17.83
C SER A 350 -8.07 10.90 18.93
N GLY A 351 -8.42 11.66 19.96
CA GLY A 351 -9.30 11.24 21.05
C GLY A 351 -10.72 10.92 20.57
N ALA A 352 -11.29 11.75 19.71
CA ALA A 352 -12.61 11.53 19.12
C ALA A 352 -12.62 10.26 18.25
N ILE A 353 -11.61 10.09 17.38
CA ILE A 353 -11.44 8.88 16.57
C ILE A 353 -11.35 7.63 17.47
N TRP A 354 -10.54 7.70 18.53
CA TRP A 354 -10.41 6.61 19.48
C TRP A 354 -11.73 6.29 20.18
N LEU A 355 -12.47 7.30 20.67
CA LEU A 355 -13.79 7.11 21.30
C LEU A 355 -14.79 6.45 20.34
N VAL A 356 -14.84 6.90 19.08
CA VAL A 356 -15.70 6.29 18.06
C VAL A 356 -15.28 4.83 17.81
N SER A 357 -13.98 4.54 17.80
CA SER A 357 -13.46 3.19 17.64
C SER A 357 -13.91 2.22 18.75
N ARG A 358 -14.19 2.73 19.96
CA ARG A 358 -14.68 1.93 21.10
C ARG A 358 -16.13 1.49 20.96
N ARG A 359 -16.91 2.10 20.06
CA ARG A 359 -18.32 1.72 19.82
C ARG A 359 -18.47 0.36 19.13
N LYS A 360 -17.48 -0.04 18.33
CA LYS A 360 -17.44 -1.33 17.63
C LYS A 360 -16.05 -1.93 17.78
N PRO A 361 -15.67 -2.43 18.97
CA PRO A 361 -14.33 -2.94 19.21
C PRO A 361 -14.02 -4.10 18.25
N VAL A 362 -12.78 -4.14 17.78
CA VAL A 362 -12.26 -5.24 16.94
C VAL A 362 -10.96 -5.68 17.59
N GLY A 363 -10.94 -6.91 18.09
CA GLY A 363 -9.81 -7.49 18.78
C GLY A 363 -9.06 -8.53 17.95
N HIS A 364 -8.03 -9.11 18.57
CA HIS A 364 -7.28 -10.25 18.05
C HIS A 364 -8.11 -11.53 17.88
N ASP A 365 -9.28 -11.61 18.51
CA ASP A 365 -10.19 -12.75 18.41
C ASP A 365 -11.10 -12.65 17.17
N ASP A 366 -11.28 -11.44 16.62
CA ASP A 366 -12.21 -11.14 15.52
C ASP A 366 -11.56 -11.11 14.13
N VAL A 367 -10.29 -11.51 14.02
CA VAL A 367 -9.47 -11.40 12.80
C VAL A 367 -9.31 -12.71 12.03
N ALA A 368 -9.68 -13.85 12.63
CA ALA A 368 -9.75 -15.11 11.91
C ALA A 368 -11.04 -15.15 11.07
N PRO A 369 -11.03 -15.79 9.88
CA PRO A 369 -12.23 -15.92 9.07
C PRO A 369 -13.33 -16.64 9.86
N SER A 370 -14.49 -16.01 10.00
CA SER A 370 -15.73 -16.66 10.42
C SER A 370 -16.44 -17.20 9.17
N ASP A 371 -17.08 -18.37 9.26
CA ASP A 371 -17.71 -19.05 8.12
C ASP A 371 -18.86 -18.25 7.46
N GLY A 372 -19.22 -17.06 7.97
CA GLY A 372 -20.32 -16.22 7.50
C GLY A 372 -19.96 -14.95 6.72
N ASP A 373 -18.68 -14.54 6.65
CA ASP A 373 -18.26 -13.23 6.10
C ASP A 373 -17.82 -13.27 4.61
N ALA A 374 -18.10 -14.36 3.90
CA ALA A 374 -17.79 -14.48 2.49
C ALA A 374 -18.78 -13.66 1.65
N GLU A 375 -18.43 -12.41 1.30
CA GLU A 375 -19.10 -11.72 0.19
C GLU A 375 -19.02 -12.63 -1.06
N PRO A 376 -20.15 -12.90 -1.72
CA PRO A 376 -20.14 -13.69 -2.96
C PRO A 376 -19.23 -13.02 -3.99
N ALA A 377 -18.43 -13.84 -4.69
CA ALA A 377 -17.47 -13.37 -5.68
C ALA A 377 -18.13 -12.37 -6.64
N GLY A 378 -17.57 -11.16 -6.71
CA GLY A 378 -18.14 -10.04 -7.44
C GLY A 378 -18.41 -10.35 -8.91
N VAL A 379 -19.55 -9.85 -9.39
CA VAL A 379 -20.17 -9.96 -10.73
C VAL A 379 -19.21 -9.86 -11.93
N VAL A 380 -18.04 -9.25 -11.77
CA VAL A 380 -17.03 -9.09 -12.84
C VAL A 380 -16.34 -10.42 -13.20
N THR A 381 -16.13 -11.33 -12.24
CA THR A 381 -15.54 -12.65 -12.53
C THR A 381 -16.52 -13.53 -13.31
N THR A 382 -17.81 -13.41 -13.01
CA THR A 382 -18.89 -14.10 -13.74
C THR A 382 -19.08 -13.54 -15.14
N ALA A 383 -18.95 -12.21 -15.31
CA ALA A 383 -19.04 -11.56 -16.62
C ALA A 383 -17.86 -11.92 -17.55
N ILE A 384 -16.65 -12.08 -17.02
CA ILE A 384 -15.49 -12.54 -17.81
C ILE A 384 -15.57 -14.05 -18.10
N ALA A 385 -16.12 -14.86 -17.18
CA ALA A 385 -16.36 -16.28 -17.41
C ALA A 385 -17.52 -16.57 -18.38
N ALA A 386 -18.45 -15.61 -18.54
CA ALA A 386 -19.58 -15.71 -19.47
C ALA A 386 -19.19 -15.47 -20.94
N VAL A 387 -17.97 -15.00 -21.22
CA VAL A 387 -17.46 -14.90 -22.59
C VAL A 387 -16.92 -16.27 -23.00
N SER A 388 -17.82 -17.14 -23.45
CA SER A 388 -17.42 -18.35 -24.16
C SER A 388 -16.73 -17.96 -25.47
N PRO A 389 -15.59 -18.55 -25.84
CA PRO A 389 -15.05 -18.38 -27.18
C PRO A 389 -16.10 -18.88 -28.20
N PRO A 390 -16.21 -18.25 -29.38
CA PRO A 390 -17.19 -18.65 -30.38
C PRO A 390 -17.01 -20.13 -30.72
N PRO A 391 -18.10 -20.91 -30.85
CA PRO A 391 -18.00 -22.33 -31.10
C PRO A 391 -17.25 -22.56 -32.41
N THR A 392 -16.16 -23.32 -32.33
CA THR A 392 -15.49 -23.85 -33.52
C THR A 392 -16.50 -24.77 -34.20
N ALA A 393 -16.96 -24.40 -35.39
CA ALA A 393 -17.91 -25.20 -36.15
C ALA A 393 -17.30 -26.59 -36.37
N ALA A 394 -17.83 -27.58 -35.64
CA ALA A 394 -17.56 -28.97 -35.89
C ALA A 394 -18.08 -29.31 -37.28
N ALA A 395 -17.20 -29.86 -38.12
CA ALA A 395 -17.55 -30.40 -39.42
C ALA A 395 -18.59 -31.51 -39.25
N ALA A 396 -19.86 -31.16 -39.47
CA ALA A 396 -20.95 -32.12 -39.65
C ALA A 396 -21.22 -32.24 -41.15
N GLN A 397 -20.95 -33.43 -41.68
CA GLN A 397 -21.30 -33.84 -43.03
C GLN A 397 -22.83 -33.80 -43.21
N ALA A 398 -23.30 -33.12 -44.26
CA ALA A 398 -24.66 -33.26 -44.78
C ALA A 398 -24.63 -33.12 -46.32
N PRO A 399 -25.50 -33.84 -47.06
CA PRO A 399 -25.35 -34.12 -48.49
C PRO A 399 -25.79 -32.95 -49.38
N ALA A 400 -25.25 -32.91 -50.59
CA ALA A 400 -25.50 -31.90 -51.61
C ALA A 400 -26.99 -31.82 -52.00
N GLN A 401 -27.60 -30.64 -51.87
CA GLN A 401 -28.85 -30.28 -52.54
C GLN A 401 -28.92 -28.78 -52.83
N ASN A 402 -29.36 -28.49 -54.06
CA ASN A 402 -29.39 -27.22 -54.76
C ASN A 402 -30.05 -26.05 -54.00
N LEU A 403 -29.40 -24.89 -54.01
CA LEU A 403 -30.05 -23.60 -53.75
C LEU A 403 -29.84 -22.68 -54.96
N MET A 404 -30.86 -22.63 -55.82
CA MET A 404 -31.01 -21.63 -56.87
C MET A 404 -31.38 -20.28 -56.24
N THR A 405 -30.64 -19.24 -56.62
CA THR A 405 -30.95 -17.83 -56.33
C THR A 405 -32.13 -17.36 -57.19
N THR A 406 -33.20 -16.89 -56.56
CA THR A 406 -34.33 -16.24 -57.24
C THR A 406 -34.56 -14.84 -56.65
N ILE A 407 -34.14 -13.80 -57.38
CA ILE A 407 -34.73 -12.46 -57.29
C ILE A 407 -34.88 -11.92 -58.73
N PRO A 408 -36.06 -11.41 -59.16
CA PRO A 408 -36.36 -11.06 -60.55
C PRO A 408 -35.89 -9.66 -60.95
N ALA A 409 -35.56 -9.48 -62.23
CA ALA A 409 -35.18 -8.20 -62.86
C ALA A 409 -36.39 -7.33 -63.23
N PRO A 410 -36.29 -5.98 -63.23
CA PRO A 410 -37.30 -5.11 -63.82
C PRO A 410 -37.11 -4.94 -65.34
N ALA A 411 -38.24 -4.74 -66.02
CA ALA A 411 -38.40 -4.66 -67.47
C ALA A 411 -37.73 -3.42 -68.12
N GLY A 412 -37.32 -3.59 -69.37
CA GLY A 412 -36.52 -2.63 -70.13
C GLY A 412 -37.26 -1.44 -70.72
N THR A 413 -36.46 -0.46 -71.12
CA THR A 413 -36.82 0.59 -72.09
C THR A 413 -35.80 0.57 -73.22
N THR A 414 -36.32 0.38 -74.43
CA THR A 414 -35.65 0.45 -75.72
C THR A 414 -35.29 1.90 -76.08
N GLN A 415 -34.06 2.14 -76.54
CA GLN A 415 -33.75 3.11 -77.59
C GLN A 415 -32.45 2.71 -78.34
N ASP A 416 -32.51 2.91 -79.65
CA ASP A 416 -31.78 2.29 -80.77
C ASP A 416 -30.39 2.92 -81.03
N PRO A 417 -29.54 2.35 -81.93
CA PRO A 417 -28.09 2.54 -82.00
C PRO A 417 -27.68 3.61 -83.02
N ALA A 418 -26.44 4.11 -82.90
CA ALA A 418 -25.70 4.65 -84.03
C ALA A 418 -24.17 4.60 -83.83
N ARG A 419 -23.50 4.42 -84.97
CA ARG A 419 -22.09 4.09 -85.27
C ARG A 419 -21.03 5.16 -84.87
N PRO A 420 -19.72 4.86 -85.05
CA PRO A 420 -18.55 5.56 -84.50
C PRO A 420 -17.93 6.60 -85.45
N ALA A 421 -16.92 7.36 -84.98
CA ALA A 421 -15.66 7.66 -85.69
C ALA A 421 -14.64 8.42 -84.81
N THR A 422 -13.35 8.05 -84.92
CA THR A 422 -12.09 8.84 -84.97
C THR A 422 -12.01 10.19 -84.22
N VAL A 423 -10.97 10.54 -83.46
CA VAL A 423 -9.51 10.60 -83.73
C VAL A 423 -8.75 10.48 -82.41
#